data_AF-A0A4P8H8U6-F1
#
_entry.id   AF-A0A4P8H8U6-F1
#
_cell.length_a   1.000
_cell.length_b   1.000
_cell.length_c   1.000
_cell.angle_alpha   90.00
_cell.angle_beta   90.00
_cell.angle_gamma   90.00
#
_symmetry.space_group_name_H-M   'P 1'
#
loop_
_entity.id
_entity.type
_entity.pdbx_description
1 polymer ?
#
loop_
_entity_poly.entity_id
_entity_poly.type
_entity_poly.pdbx_seq_one_letter_code
_entity_poly.pdbx_strand_id
1 'polypeptide(L)'
;MLTRTAGTTLAAAGLVAGGALVGPTVIAPETSGTVAAAQSVEDRRQNIIDRAKHWTDQGVPYDMTKYAADPDGVNYRTDCSGFVSMAWGLDTSLSTVTLLEVAHEIPKDDLQPGDILLKGGPGTAGAAGHVTIFNGWANAERTAYHGLEQAGATGAVERVISYPYDQDDSYVPYRGNGL
;
A
#
# COMPACT_ATOMS: atom_id res chain seq x y z
N MET A 1 44.18 43.82 25.12
CA MET A 1 43.53 42.74 25.89
C MET A 1 43.97 42.93 27.34
N LEU A 2 43.19 43.20 28.37
CA LEU A 2 41.75 43.13 28.66
C LEU A 2 41.43 44.31 29.63
N THR A 3 40.25 44.90 29.53
CA THR A 3 39.80 45.98 30.44
C THR A 3 38.81 45.41 31.46
N ARG A 4 39.25 45.43 32.72
CA ARG A 4 38.52 45.76 33.97
C ARG A 4 37.19 45.06 34.29
N THR A 5 37.23 44.28 35.37
CA THR A 5 36.07 43.89 36.19
C THR A 5 36.10 44.68 37.50
N ALA A 6 34.97 45.26 37.91
CA ALA A 6 34.79 45.94 39.19
C ALA A 6 33.36 45.69 39.73
N GLY A 7 33.21 45.72 41.06
CA GLY A 7 31.92 45.77 41.78
C GLY A 7 31.60 44.49 42.56
N THR A 8 31.89 44.30 43.86
CA THR A 8 31.31 44.93 45.08
C THR A 8 29.81 44.52 45.21
N THR A 9 29.24 43.94 46.28
CA THR A 9 29.41 44.03 47.75
C THR A 9 28.58 42.92 48.43
N LEU A 10 28.87 42.63 49.71
CA LEU A 10 28.19 41.68 50.58
C LEU A 10 27.25 42.40 51.58
N ALA A 11 26.13 41.74 51.94
CA ALA A 11 25.27 41.83 53.16
C ALA A 11 23.78 41.70 52.76
N ALA A 12 22.84 41.07 53.48
CA ALA A 12 22.73 40.75 54.91
C ALA A 12 21.77 39.56 55.16
N ALA A 13 21.69 39.19 56.44
CA ALA A 13 21.02 38.04 57.06
C ALA A 13 19.47 37.97 56.96
N GLY A 14 18.92 36.78 57.26
CA GLY A 14 17.53 36.63 57.69
C GLY A 14 16.99 35.20 57.61
N LEU A 15 16.87 34.54 58.76
CA LEU A 15 16.39 33.18 58.96
C LEU A 15 14.86 33.17 59.17
N VAL A 16 14.08 32.35 58.46
CA VAL A 16 12.80 31.79 58.96
C VAL A 16 12.56 30.41 58.32
N ALA A 17 12.42 29.39 59.18
CA ALA A 17 11.99 28.05 58.81
C ALA A 17 10.47 28.04 58.55
N GLY A 18 10.06 27.45 57.43
CA GLY A 18 8.66 27.14 57.12
C GLY A 18 8.61 25.81 56.39
N GLY A 19 8.07 24.78 57.05
CA GLY A 19 7.94 23.44 56.49
C GLY A 19 7.06 23.42 55.25
N ALA A 20 7.58 22.84 54.16
CA ALA A 20 6.79 22.51 52.98
C ALA A 20 6.20 21.11 53.17
N LEU A 21 4.87 21.05 53.12
CA LEU A 21 4.08 19.83 53.08
C LEU A 21 4.42 19.05 51.80
N VAL A 22 4.82 17.78 51.95
CA VAL A 22 5.02 16.86 50.83
C VAL A 22 3.64 16.50 50.28
N GLY A 23 3.24 17.14 49.17
CA GLY A 23 2.09 16.68 48.38
C GLY A 23 2.44 15.38 47.65
N PRO A 24 1.48 14.46 47.42
CA PRO A 24 1.77 13.25 46.67
C PRO A 24 2.11 13.61 45.23
N THR A 25 3.34 13.28 44.80
CA THR A 25 3.70 13.21 43.39
C THR A 25 2.80 12.18 42.73
N VAL A 26 1.81 12.65 41.97
CA VAL A 26 1.08 11.82 41.02
C VAL A 26 2.07 11.50 39.90
N ILE A 27 2.68 10.32 39.97
CA ILE A 27 3.37 9.73 38.81
C ILE A 27 2.26 9.35 37.84
N ALA A 28 1.99 10.21 36.85
CA ALA A 28 1.20 9.81 35.70
C ALA A 28 1.97 8.67 34.98
N PRO A 29 1.32 7.57 34.60
CA PRO A 29 1.99 6.57 33.79
C PRO A 29 2.24 7.18 32.40
N GLU A 30 3.50 7.45 32.09
CA GLU A 30 3.92 7.71 30.73
C GLU A 30 3.73 6.42 29.95
N THR A 31 2.59 6.31 29.28
CA THR A 31 2.33 5.23 28.34
C THR A 31 3.16 5.51 27.09
N SER A 32 4.45 5.23 27.16
CA SER A 32 5.28 5.00 25.98
C SER A 32 4.91 3.64 25.40
N GLY A 33 3.73 3.59 24.78
CA GLY A 33 3.36 2.53 23.87
C GLY A 33 3.71 3.00 22.46
N THR A 34 4.80 2.50 21.89
CA THR A 34 5.03 2.59 20.44
C THR A 34 3.97 1.73 19.76
N VAL A 35 2.80 2.30 19.48
CA VAL A 35 1.91 1.74 18.48
C VAL A 35 2.66 1.81 17.16
N ALA A 36 2.88 0.68 16.50
CA ALA A 36 3.39 0.67 15.13
C ALA A 36 2.50 1.61 14.30
N ALA A 37 3.08 2.67 13.74
CA ALA A 37 2.31 3.61 12.94
C ALA A 37 1.69 2.84 11.77
N ALA A 38 0.37 2.93 11.60
CA ALA A 38 -0.29 2.39 10.43
C ALA A 38 0.33 3.04 9.18
N GLN A 39 0.72 2.23 8.19
CA GLN A 39 1.31 2.72 6.94
C GLN A 39 0.37 3.74 6.28
N SER A 40 0.93 4.80 5.69
CA SER A 40 0.12 5.76 4.94
C SER A 40 -0.51 5.10 3.71
N VAL A 41 -1.58 5.68 3.17
CA VAL A 41 -2.20 5.18 1.93
C VAL A 41 -1.19 5.18 0.77
N GLU A 42 -0.34 6.21 0.70
CA GLU A 42 0.70 6.30 -0.33
C GLU A 42 1.74 5.19 -0.20
N ASP A 43 2.23 4.93 1.02
CA ASP A 43 3.18 3.83 1.27
C ASP A 43 2.58 2.47 0.88
N ARG A 44 1.27 2.28 1.12
CA ARG A 44 0.55 1.06 0.74
C ARG A 44 0.42 0.93 -0.78
N ARG A 45 0.12 2.01 -1.50
CA ARG A 45 0.10 2.00 -2.98
C ARG A 45 1.47 1.68 -3.55
N GLN A 46 2.51 2.31 -3.01
CA GLN A 46 3.89 2.02 -3.42
C GLN A 46 4.25 0.56 -3.16
N ASN A 47 3.90 0.01 -2.00
CA ASN A 47 4.12 -1.39 -1.67
C ASN A 47 3.41 -2.34 -2.65
N ILE A 48 2.17 -2.03 -3.05
CA ILE A 48 1.44 -2.82 -4.07
C ILE A 48 2.20 -2.85 -5.39
N ILE A 49 2.69 -1.70 -5.85
CA ILE A 49 3.45 -1.60 -7.10
C ILE A 49 4.78 -2.34 -7.00
N ASP A 50 5.49 -2.22 -5.87
CA ASP A 50 6.77 -2.91 -5.66
C ASP A 50 6.60 -4.44 -5.65
N ARG A 51 5.53 -4.93 -5.00
CA ARG A 51 5.18 -6.36 -4.97
C ARG A 51 4.80 -6.86 -6.36
N ALA A 52 4.00 -6.11 -7.11
CA ALA A 52 3.67 -6.45 -8.50
C ALA A 52 4.93 -6.52 -9.38
N LYS A 53 5.82 -5.52 -9.24
CA LYS A 53 7.09 -5.47 -9.98
C LYS A 53 8.02 -6.62 -9.66
N HIS A 54 8.02 -7.10 -8.42
CA HIS A 54 8.78 -8.29 -8.04
C HIS A 54 8.51 -9.48 -8.96
N TRP A 55 7.25 -9.76 -9.32
CA TRP A 55 6.93 -10.84 -10.26
C TRP A 55 7.17 -10.48 -11.73
N THR A 56 6.88 -9.24 -12.14
CA THR A 56 7.10 -8.83 -13.54
C THR A 56 8.58 -8.81 -13.91
N ASP A 57 9.46 -8.36 -13.01
CA ASP A 57 10.90 -8.32 -13.22
C ASP A 57 11.52 -9.72 -13.31
N GLN A 58 10.89 -10.71 -12.66
CA GLN A 58 11.27 -12.12 -12.75
C GLN A 58 10.63 -12.85 -13.94
N GLY A 59 9.63 -12.25 -14.59
CA GLY A 59 8.86 -12.90 -15.65
C GLY A 59 8.20 -14.20 -15.18
N VAL A 60 7.56 -14.18 -14.00
CA VAL A 60 6.91 -15.38 -13.43
C VAL A 60 5.92 -15.99 -14.45
N PRO A 61 6.05 -17.29 -14.81
CA PRO A 61 5.17 -17.90 -15.80
C PRO A 61 3.73 -18.03 -15.31
N TYR A 62 2.77 -17.84 -16.22
CA TYR A 62 1.36 -18.05 -15.91
C TYR A 62 1.05 -19.54 -15.77
N ASP A 63 0.40 -19.93 -14.67
CA ASP A 63 -0.12 -21.26 -14.42
C ASP A 63 -1.21 -21.20 -13.33
N MET A 64 -2.42 -21.69 -13.65
CA MET A 64 -3.59 -21.71 -12.76
C MET A 64 -3.47 -22.73 -11.61
N THR A 65 -2.38 -23.49 -11.53
CA THR A 65 -2.20 -24.56 -10.54
C THR A 65 -0.90 -24.44 -9.74
N LYS A 66 0.02 -23.57 -10.18
CA LYS A 66 1.29 -23.33 -9.49
C LYS A 66 1.26 -22.07 -8.65
N TYR A 67 2.26 -21.98 -7.80
CA TYR A 67 2.44 -20.90 -6.85
C TYR A 67 3.88 -20.38 -6.92
N ALA A 68 4.03 -19.09 -6.65
CA ALA A 68 5.30 -18.43 -6.46
C ALA A 68 5.25 -17.58 -5.20
N ALA A 69 6.41 -17.32 -4.61
CA ALA A 69 6.52 -16.49 -3.40
C ALA A 69 6.45 -15.00 -3.75
N ASP A 70 5.86 -14.21 -2.88
CA ASP A 70 6.03 -12.76 -2.82
C ASP A 70 7.40 -12.40 -2.17
N PRO A 71 7.75 -11.11 -2.05
CA PRO A 71 8.99 -10.69 -1.38
C PRO A 71 9.14 -11.15 0.08
N ASP A 72 8.04 -11.46 0.76
CA ASP A 72 7.99 -11.85 2.16
C ASP A 72 7.95 -13.39 2.35
N GLY A 73 7.95 -14.15 1.25
CA GLY A 73 7.93 -15.61 1.25
C GLY A 73 6.53 -16.25 1.26
N VAL A 74 5.46 -15.47 1.18
CA VAL A 74 4.07 -15.96 1.10
C VAL A 74 3.77 -16.40 -0.33
N ASN A 75 3.19 -17.59 -0.49
CA ASN A 75 2.94 -18.18 -1.80
C ASN A 75 1.56 -17.82 -2.34
N TYR A 76 1.51 -17.38 -3.61
CA TYR A 76 0.30 -17.03 -4.34
C TYR A 76 0.23 -17.76 -5.67
N ARG A 77 -1.00 -18.01 -6.14
CA ARG A 77 -1.24 -18.66 -7.43
C ARG A 77 -0.67 -17.82 -8.57
N THR A 78 -0.01 -18.45 -9.51
CA THR A 78 0.64 -17.78 -10.65
C THR A 78 -0.34 -17.50 -11.80
N ASP A 79 -1.51 -16.93 -11.50
CA ASP A 79 -2.48 -16.48 -12.49
C ASP A 79 -2.82 -15.00 -12.32
N CYS A 80 -3.79 -14.49 -13.09
CA CYS A 80 -4.15 -13.07 -13.09
C CYS A 80 -4.64 -12.59 -11.72
N SER A 81 -5.59 -13.32 -11.12
CA SER A 81 -6.18 -12.96 -9.83
C SER A 81 -5.26 -13.28 -8.64
N GLY A 82 -4.41 -14.29 -8.73
CA GLY A 82 -3.35 -14.58 -7.78
C GLY A 82 -2.24 -13.52 -7.80
N PHE A 83 -1.91 -12.97 -8.98
CA PHE A 83 -0.99 -11.82 -9.10
C PHE A 83 -1.52 -10.58 -8.36
N VAL A 84 -2.80 -10.25 -8.54
CA VAL A 84 -3.42 -9.13 -7.80
C VAL A 84 -3.49 -9.41 -6.30
N SER A 85 -3.88 -10.63 -5.92
CA SER A 85 -3.91 -11.04 -4.51
C SER A 85 -2.53 -10.92 -3.86
N MET A 86 -1.48 -11.30 -4.60
CA MET A 86 -0.09 -11.12 -4.21
C MET A 86 0.24 -9.63 -4.08
N ALA A 87 0.00 -8.82 -5.10
CA ALA A 87 0.35 -7.41 -5.05
C ALA A 87 -0.36 -6.68 -3.90
N TRP A 88 -1.63 -7.01 -3.62
CA TRP A 88 -2.40 -6.45 -2.50
C TRP A 88 -2.06 -7.05 -1.13
N GLY A 89 -1.19 -8.06 -1.06
CA GLY A 89 -0.78 -8.69 0.20
C GLY A 89 -1.92 -9.39 0.93
N LEU A 90 -2.83 -10.04 0.20
CA LEU A 90 -3.96 -10.76 0.78
C LEU A 90 -3.51 -12.10 1.40
N ASP A 91 -4.24 -12.62 2.38
CA ASP A 91 -3.89 -13.90 3.01
C ASP A 91 -4.00 -15.11 2.06
N THR A 92 -4.75 -14.98 0.95
CA THR A 92 -4.96 -16.07 -0.01
C THR A 92 -5.14 -15.56 -1.43
N SER A 93 -4.98 -16.48 -2.40
CA SER A 93 -5.20 -16.18 -3.81
C SER A 93 -6.67 -16.22 -4.17
N LEU A 94 -7.30 -15.04 -4.28
CA LEU A 94 -8.68 -14.87 -4.71
C LEU A 94 -8.86 -15.18 -6.20
N SER A 95 -10.11 -15.14 -6.65
CA SER A 95 -10.51 -15.26 -8.05
C SER A 95 -11.10 -13.93 -8.54
N THR A 96 -11.28 -13.78 -9.85
CA THR A 96 -12.03 -12.64 -10.44
C THR A 96 -13.49 -12.57 -9.96
N VAL A 97 -14.04 -13.66 -9.42
CA VAL A 97 -15.37 -13.68 -8.79
C VAL A 97 -15.31 -13.08 -7.37
N THR A 98 -14.30 -13.46 -6.59
CA THR A 98 -14.19 -13.12 -5.16
C THR A 98 -13.38 -11.86 -4.87
N LEU A 99 -12.64 -11.32 -5.83
CA LEU A 99 -11.94 -10.02 -5.70
C LEU A 99 -12.91 -8.86 -5.39
N LEU A 100 -14.16 -8.96 -5.85
CA LEU A 100 -15.22 -7.99 -5.58
C LEU A 100 -15.62 -7.93 -4.10
N GLU A 101 -15.27 -8.94 -3.29
CA GLU A 101 -15.57 -8.95 -1.85
C GLU A 101 -14.59 -8.08 -1.06
N VAL A 102 -13.41 -7.80 -1.63
CA VAL A 102 -12.33 -7.04 -0.99
C VAL A 102 -12.03 -5.73 -1.72
N ALA A 103 -12.88 -5.34 -2.67
CA ALA A 103 -12.73 -4.12 -3.45
C ALA A 103 -14.07 -3.44 -3.70
N HIS A 104 -14.04 -2.15 -4.04
CA HIS A 104 -15.21 -1.40 -4.47
C HIS A 104 -14.94 -0.72 -5.82
N GLU A 105 -16.00 -0.56 -6.61
CA GLU A 105 -15.92 0.10 -7.90
C GLU A 105 -15.58 1.58 -7.73
N ILE A 106 -14.74 2.10 -8.62
CA ILE A 106 -14.37 3.52 -8.66
C ILE A 106 -14.59 4.10 -10.06
N PRO A 107 -14.85 5.41 -10.20
CA PRO A 107 -14.88 6.03 -11.52
C PRO A 107 -13.47 6.08 -12.13
N LYS A 108 -13.39 6.11 -13.46
CA LYS A 108 -12.13 6.24 -14.23
C LYS A 108 -11.24 7.37 -13.71
N ASP A 109 -11.84 8.51 -13.38
CA ASP A 109 -11.08 9.71 -12.99
C ASP A 109 -10.40 9.60 -11.64
N ASP A 110 -10.82 8.63 -10.81
CA ASP A 110 -10.24 8.37 -9.50
C ASP A 110 -9.10 7.35 -9.54
N LEU A 111 -8.82 6.73 -10.70
CA LEU A 111 -7.76 5.73 -10.86
C LEU A 111 -6.40 6.26 -10.38
N GLN A 112 -5.78 5.48 -9.50
CA GLN A 112 -4.46 5.71 -8.93
C GLN A 112 -3.64 4.42 -8.99
N PRO A 113 -2.30 4.51 -8.98
CA PRO A 113 -1.44 3.32 -8.91
C PRO A 113 -1.87 2.36 -7.80
N GLY A 114 -1.94 1.07 -8.14
CA GLY A 114 -2.38 -0.01 -7.24
C GLY A 114 -3.88 -0.35 -7.31
N ASP A 115 -4.70 0.49 -7.96
CA ASP A 115 -6.07 0.11 -8.34
C ASP A 115 -6.06 -0.92 -9.48
N ILE A 116 -7.18 -1.58 -9.76
CA ILE A 116 -7.27 -2.63 -10.78
C ILE A 116 -8.31 -2.32 -11.85
N LEU A 117 -8.10 -2.88 -13.04
CA LEU A 117 -9.12 -3.03 -14.06
C LEU A 117 -9.55 -4.50 -14.07
N LEU A 118 -10.81 -4.76 -13.73
CA LEU A 118 -11.31 -6.11 -13.48
C LEU A 118 -12.47 -6.45 -14.41
N LYS A 119 -12.33 -7.55 -15.13
CA LYS A 119 -13.44 -8.31 -15.71
C LYS A 119 -13.82 -9.41 -14.73
N GLY A 120 -14.72 -9.07 -13.81
CA GLY A 120 -15.04 -9.89 -12.63
C GLY A 120 -16.52 -10.14 -12.42
N GLY A 121 -16.84 -10.92 -11.38
CA GLY A 121 -18.21 -11.26 -10.98
C GLY A 121 -18.68 -12.66 -11.40
N PRO A 122 -19.98 -12.96 -11.20
CA PRO A 122 -20.51 -14.29 -11.54
C PRO A 122 -20.23 -14.68 -12.99
N GLY A 123 -19.64 -15.86 -13.19
CA GLY A 123 -19.31 -16.38 -14.52
C GLY A 123 -17.93 -16.01 -15.06
N THR A 124 -17.12 -15.24 -14.31
CA THR A 124 -15.77 -14.84 -14.76
C THR A 124 -14.64 -15.73 -14.24
N ALA A 125 -14.95 -16.87 -13.61
CA ALA A 125 -13.96 -17.77 -13.05
C ALA A 125 -13.02 -18.38 -14.13
N GLY A 126 -11.81 -18.74 -13.71
CA GLY A 126 -10.82 -19.33 -14.62
C GLY A 126 -10.47 -18.40 -15.77
N ALA A 127 -10.52 -18.91 -17.00
CA ALA A 127 -10.19 -18.14 -18.21
C ALA A 127 -11.29 -17.18 -18.69
N ALA A 128 -12.46 -17.13 -18.02
CA ALA A 128 -13.57 -16.28 -18.44
C ALA A 128 -13.47 -14.83 -17.94
N GLY A 129 -12.56 -14.57 -17.01
CA GLY A 129 -12.28 -13.25 -16.45
C GLY A 129 -10.80 -12.94 -16.52
N HIS A 130 -10.47 -11.71 -16.19
CA HIS A 130 -9.09 -11.25 -16.12
C HIS A 130 -8.99 -9.98 -15.29
N VAL A 131 -7.77 -9.67 -14.85
CA VAL A 131 -7.50 -8.49 -14.04
C VAL A 131 -6.07 -8.01 -14.26
N THR A 132 -5.89 -6.69 -14.24
CA THR A 132 -4.59 -6.02 -14.27
C THR A 132 -4.56 -4.91 -13.22
N ILE A 133 -3.37 -4.61 -12.71
CA ILE A 133 -3.12 -3.46 -11.84
C ILE A 133 -2.81 -2.24 -12.70
N PHE A 134 -3.43 -1.12 -12.39
CA PHE A 134 -3.13 0.18 -12.97
C PHE A 134 -1.88 0.77 -12.31
N ASN A 135 -0.89 1.16 -13.12
CA ASN A 135 0.38 1.78 -12.70
C ASN A 135 0.56 3.18 -13.34
N GLY A 136 -0.54 3.91 -13.53
CA GLY A 136 -0.52 5.26 -14.07
C GLY A 136 -0.87 5.35 -15.56
N TRP A 137 -1.36 6.52 -15.98
CA TRP A 137 -1.69 6.81 -17.37
C TRP A 137 -0.42 6.92 -18.22
N ALA A 138 -0.43 6.28 -19.39
CA ALA A 138 0.68 6.32 -20.34
C ALA A 138 0.63 7.56 -21.26
N ASN A 139 -0.49 8.29 -21.27
CA ASN A 139 -0.69 9.50 -22.05
C ASN A 139 -1.62 10.50 -21.35
N ALA A 140 -1.56 11.77 -21.77
CA ALA A 140 -2.34 12.84 -21.17
C ALA A 140 -3.85 12.71 -21.46
N GLU A 141 -4.22 12.08 -22.56
CA GLU A 141 -5.60 11.83 -22.98
C GLU A 141 -6.28 10.73 -22.15
N ARG A 142 -5.53 10.03 -21.29
CA ARG A 142 -6.02 8.90 -20.47
C ARG A 142 -6.70 7.82 -21.32
N THR A 143 -6.10 7.48 -22.46
CA THR A 143 -6.57 6.44 -23.39
C THR A 143 -5.73 5.17 -23.34
N ALA A 144 -4.59 5.20 -22.66
CA ALA A 144 -3.76 4.04 -22.38
C ALA A 144 -3.07 4.20 -21.01
N TYR A 145 -2.74 3.09 -20.36
CA TYR A 145 -2.11 3.06 -19.05
C TYR A 145 -1.00 2.01 -18.99
N HIS A 146 -0.09 2.19 -18.04
CA HIS A 146 0.88 1.16 -17.67
C HIS A 146 0.16 0.11 -16.82
N GLY A 147 0.00 -1.09 -17.36
CA GLY A 147 -0.62 -2.22 -16.69
C GLY A 147 0.42 -3.22 -16.21
N LEU A 148 0.27 -3.66 -14.97
CA LEU A 148 1.00 -4.80 -14.40
C LEU A 148 0.04 -5.98 -14.31
N GLU A 149 0.36 -7.08 -14.98
CA GLU A 149 -0.53 -8.24 -15.05
C GLU A 149 0.23 -9.56 -15.14
N GLN A 150 -0.46 -10.65 -14.83
CA GLN A 150 -0.03 -11.99 -15.17
C GLN A 150 -1.03 -12.59 -16.15
N ALA A 151 -0.62 -12.68 -17.42
CA ALA A 151 -1.49 -13.08 -18.53
C ALA A 151 -1.08 -14.45 -19.12
N GLY A 152 -2.06 -15.24 -19.55
CA GLY A 152 -1.88 -16.65 -19.96
C GLY A 152 -0.80 -16.91 -21.00
N ALA A 153 -0.61 -16.00 -21.95
CA ALA A 153 0.37 -16.16 -23.03
C ALA A 153 1.77 -15.61 -22.70
N THR A 154 1.88 -14.77 -21.67
CA THR A 154 3.07 -13.92 -21.45
C THR A 154 3.71 -14.14 -20.08
N GLY A 155 2.96 -14.55 -19.07
CA GLY A 155 3.38 -14.52 -17.68
C GLY A 155 3.21 -13.13 -17.06
N ALA A 156 3.90 -12.89 -15.95
CA ALA A 156 3.95 -11.60 -15.27
C ALA A 156 4.71 -10.57 -16.13
N VAL A 157 4.08 -9.43 -16.43
CA VAL A 157 4.60 -8.40 -17.33
C VAL A 157 4.09 -7.00 -16.96
N GLU A 158 4.93 -5.99 -17.20
CA GLU A 158 4.49 -4.59 -17.32
C GLU A 158 4.35 -4.24 -18.81
N ARG A 159 3.18 -3.71 -19.22
CA ARG A 159 2.97 -3.26 -20.60
C ARG A 159 2.04 -2.06 -20.66
N VAL A 160 2.08 -1.32 -21.77
CA VAL A 160 1.06 -0.32 -22.08
C VAL A 160 -0.19 -1.02 -22.60
N ILE A 161 -1.35 -0.71 -22.00
CA ILE A 161 -2.65 -1.30 -22.30
C ILE A 161 -3.60 -0.16 -22.70
N SER A 162 -4.38 -0.37 -23.76
CA SER A 162 -5.45 0.58 -24.10
C SER A 162 -6.51 0.59 -23.00
N TYR A 163 -7.18 1.73 -22.79
CA TYR A 163 -8.25 1.85 -21.79
C TYR A 163 -9.65 1.87 -22.44
N PRO A 164 -10.64 1.12 -21.89
CA PRO A 164 -10.47 0.07 -20.88
C PRO A 164 -9.66 -1.09 -21.49
N TYR A 165 -9.32 -2.12 -20.72
CA TYR A 165 -8.39 -3.19 -21.14
C TYR A 165 -8.62 -3.64 -22.60
N ASP A 166 -7.70 -3.29 -23.49
CA ASP A 166 -7.78 -3.59 -24.94
C ASP A 166 -9.15 -3.24 -25.58
N GLN A 167 -9.76 -2.13 -25.12
CA GLN A 167 -11.08 -1.61 -25.51
C GLN A 167 -12.27 -2.52 -25.16
N ASP A 168 -12.13 -3.43 -24.18
CA ASP A 168 -13.22 -4.24 -23.64
C ASP A 168 -13.90 -3.53 -22.45
N ASP A 169 -15.12 -3.02 -22.68
CA ASP A 169 -15.93 -2.30 -21.68
C ASP A 169 -16.36 -3.17 -20.49
N SER A 170 -16.15 -4.50 -20.53
CA SER A 170 -16.38 -5.36 -19.36
C SER A 170 -15.31 -5.24 -18.28
N TYR A 171 -14.23 -4.50 -18.52
CA TYR A 171 -13.22 -4.19 -17.51
C TYR A 171 -13.55 -2.88 -16.82
N VAL A 172 -13.88 -2.99 -15.53
CA VAL A 172 -14.31 -1.88 -14.71
C VAL A 172 -13.22 -1.55 -13.67
N PRO A 173 -12.99 -0.27 -13.34
CA PRO A 173 -12.04 0.11 -12.29
C PRO A 173 -12.51 -0.28 -10.88
N TYR A 174 -11.64 -0.91 -10.10
CA TYR A 174 -11.87 -1.22 -8.68
C TYR A 174 -10.68 -0.80 -7.82
N ARG A 175 -10.98 -0.42 -6.58
CA ARG A 175 -10.00 -0.13 -5.54
C ARG A 175 -10.12 -1.13 -4.39
N GLY A 176 -8.98 -1.66 -3.95
CA GLY A 176 -8.93 -2.52 -2.77
C GLY A 176 -9.44 -1.79 -1.52
N ASN A 177 -10.21 -2.47 -0.69
CA ASN A 177 -10.83 -1.88 0.49
C ASN A 177 -9.77 -1.40 1.50
N GLY A 178 -9.96 -0.19 2.02
CA GLY A 178 -9.03 0.46 2.93
C GLY A 178 -7.85 1.17 2.26
N LEU A 179 -7.80 1.25 0.92
CA LEU A 179 -6.93 2.15 0.15
C LEU A 179 -7.60 3.48 -0.20
#